data_AF-A0A3D4FVL9-F1
#
_entry.id   AF-A0A3D4FVL9-F1
#
_cell.length_a   1.000
_cell.length_b   1.000
_cell.length_c   1.000
_cell.angle_alpha   90.00
_cell.angle_beta   90.00
_cell.angle_gamma   90.00
#
_symmetry.space_group_name_H-M   'P 1'
#
loop_
_entity.id
_entity.type
_entity.pdbx_description
1 polymer ?
#
loop_
_entity_poly.entity_id
_entity_poly.type
_entity_poly.pdbx_seq_one_letter_code
_entity_poly.pdbx_strand_id
1 'polypeptide(L)' 'MTSLEVRQSFLEYFGSHDHEVVRSASLVPSDDPTLLFTNAGMNQFKDLFLGRERRPYQRATSS' A
#
# COMPACT_ATOMS: atom_id res chain seq x y z
N MET A 1 24.20 -0.40 3.62
CA MET A 1 22.74 -0.28 3.81
C MET A 1 22.16 -1.69 3.74
N THR A 2 21.48 -2.15 4.79
CA THR A 2 20.79 -3.45 4.83
C THR A 2 19.43 -3.37 4.13
N SER A 3 18.84 -4.50 3.74
CA SER A 3 17.49 -4.51 3.15
C SER A 3 16.43 -3.89 4.08
N LEU A 4 16.61 -4.02 5.40
CA LEU A 4 15.75 -3.38 6.39
C LEU A 4 15.91 -1.85 6.38
N GLU A 5 17.14 -1.35 6.28
CA GLU A 5 17.43 0.09 6.19
C GLU A 5 16.92 0.69 4.87
N VAL A 6 17.02 -0.04 3.75
CA VAL A 6 16.47 0.41 2.46
C VAL A 6 14.94 0.49 2.52
N ARG A 7 14.29 -0.54 3.09
CA ARG A 7 12.83 -0.53 3.28
C ARG A 7 12.40 0.65 4.15
N GLN A 8 13.09 0.86 5.27
CA GLN A 8 12.76 1.93 6.20
C GLN A 8 12.95 3.30 5.55
N SER A 9 14.07 3.54 4.86
CA SER A 9 14.34 4.82 4.20
C SER A 9 13.34 5.14 3.07
N PHE A 10 12.85 4.14 2.34
CA PHE A 10 11.77 4.33 1.37
C PHE A 10 10.48 4.82 2.03
N LEU A 11 10.04 4.16 3.11
CA LEU A 11 8.81 4.53 3.82
C LEU A 11 8.94 5.90 4.49
N GLU A 12 10.08 6.20 5.10
CA GLU A 12 10.36 7.50 5.73
C GLU A 12 10.43 8.64 4.71
N TYR A 13 11.03 8.41 3.55
CA TYR A 13 11.08 9.40 2.48
C TYR A 13 9.67 9.79 2.06
N PHE A 14 8.79 8.84 1.72
CA PHE A 14 7.42 9.18 1.32
C PHE A 14 6.57 9.70 2.48
N GLY A 15 6.76 9.16 3.69
CA GLY A 15 6.09 9.64 4.91
C GLY A 15 6.40 11.11 5.21
N SER A 16 7.66 11.54 5.02
CA SER A 16 8.05 12.96 5.15
C SER A 16 7.49 13.87 4.04
N HIS A 17 6.96 13.30 2.96
CA HIS A 17 6.30 13.99 1.86
C HIS A 17 4.77 13.79 1.88
N ASP A 18 4.19 13.71 3.08
CA ASP A 18 2.74 13.64 3.33
C ASP A 18 2.03 12.39 2.76
N HIS A 19 2.74 11.27 2.62
CA HIS A 19 2.09 9.97 2.33
C HIS A 19 1.78 9.24 3.63
N GLU A 20 0.56 8.73 3.75
CA GLU A 20 0.20 7.82 4.83
C GLU A 20 1.01 6.51 4.69
N VAL A 21 1.72 6.10 5.74
CA VAL A 21 2.42 4.81 5.76
C VAL A 21 1.41 3.71 6.08
N VAL A 22 0.96 3.02 5.05
CA VAL A 22 -0.05 1.96 5.14
C VAL A 22 0.66 0.60 5.26
N ARG A 23 0.17 -0.24 6.17
CA ARG A 23 0.68 -1.61 6.32
C ARG A 23 0.48 -2.42 5.04
N SER A 24 1.43 -3.33 4.76
CA SER A 24 1.27 -4.29 3.67
C SER A 24 0.00 -5.13 3.87
N ALA A 25 -0.69 -5.38 2.77
CA ALA A 25 -1.87 -6.22 2.77
C ALA A 25 -1.51 -7.70 2.95
N SER A 26 -2.51 -8.49 3.34
CA SER A 26 -2.42 -9.96 3.34
C SER A 26 -2.02 -10.49 1.96
N LEU A 27 -1.32 -11.62 1.93
CA LEU A 27 -1.06 -12.36 0.69
C LEU A 27 -2.35 -12.89 0.05
N VAL A 28 -3.37 -13.19 0.87
CA VAL A 28 -4.68 -13.65 0.41
C VAL A 28 -5.66 -12.47 0.44
N PRO A 29 -6.15 -12.02 -0.73
CA PRO A 29 -7.16 -10.96 -0.83
C PRO A 29 -8.50 -11.43 -0.23
N SER A 30 -9.13 -10.60 0.60
CA SER A 30 -10.41 -10.92 1.25
C SER A 30 -11.61 -10.67 0.33
N ASP A 31 -11.53 -9.63 -0.50
CA ASP A 31 -12.69 -9.05 -1.18
C ASP A 31 -12.55 -9.03 -2.72
N ASP A 32 -11.58 -9.76 -3.27
CA ASP A 32 -11.37 -9.86 -4.72
C ASP A 32 -11.31 -11.32 -5.20
N PRO A 33 -12.43 -11.89 -5.67
CA PRO A 33 -12.47 -13.27 -6.15
C PRO A 33 -11.71 -13.47 -7.47
N THR A 34 -11.28 -12.39 -8.14
CA THR A 34 -10.50 -12.46 -9.39
C THR A 34 -9.00 -12.54 -9.14
N LEU A 35 -8.56 -12.30 -7.90
CA LEU A 35 -7.15 -12.26 -7.55
C LEU A 35 -6.80 -13.43 -6.63
N LEU A 36 -5.90 -14.31 -7.09
CA LEU A 36 -5.48 -15.48 -6.31
C LEU A 36 -4.58 -15.09 -5.12
N PHE A 37 -3.62 -14.20 -5.36
CA PHE A 37 -2.72 -13.65 -4.34
C PHE A 37 -2.44 -12.18 -4.61
N THR A 38 -2.15 -11.42 -3.55
CA THR A 38 -1.64 -10.05 -3.66
C THR A 38 -0.32 -10.09 -4.44
N ASN A 39 -0.36 -9.56 -5.66
CA ASN A 39 0.76 -9.56 -6.59
C ASN A 39 1.43 -8.19 -6.71
N ALA A 40 0.77 -7.13 -6.21
CA ALA A 40 1.27 -5.77 -6.24
C ALA A 40 0.72 -4.94 -5.07
N GLY A 41 1.49 -3.94 -4.61
CA GLY A 41 1.06 -3.03 -3.55
C GLY A 41 -0.23 -2.26 -3.87
N MET A 42 -0.56 -2.08 -5.16
CA MET A 42 -1.77 -1.38 -5.59
C MET A 42 -3.07 -2.18 -5.36
N ASN A 43 -3.01 -3.50 -5.15
CA ASN A 43 -4.22 -4.33 -5.06
C ASN A 43 -5.14 -3.88 -3.92
N GLN A 44 -4.56 -3.54 -2.75
CA GLN A 44 -5.32 -3.04 -1.59
C GLN A 44 -5.91 -1.62 -1.77
N PHE A 45 -5.53 -0.92 -2.85
CA PHE A 45 -6.04 0.41 -3.19
C PHE A 45 -6.93 0.38 -4.45
N LYS A 46 -7.28 -0.81 -4.97
CA LYS A 46 -8.06 -0.98 -6.20
C LYS A 46 -9.36 -0.17 -6.17
N ASP A 47 -10.15 -0.29 -5.10
CA ASP A 47 -11.44 0.38 -5.01
C ASP A 47 -11.32 1.89 -4.77
N LEU A 48 -10.21 2.36 -4.19
CA LEU A 48 -9.88 3.79 -4.14
C LEU A 48 -9.62 4.35 -5.54
N PHE A 49 -8.81 3.65 -6.35
CA PHE A 49 -8.53 4.06 -7.74
C PHE A 49 -9.79 4.02 -8.62
N LEU A 50 -10.72 3.10 -8.34
CA LEU A 50 -12.01 3.00 -9.04
C LEU A 50 -13.07 3.96 -8.48
N GLY A 51 -12.78 4.72 -7.43
CA GLY A 51 -13.70 5.67 -6.80
C GLY A 51 -14.86 5.03 -6.01
N ARG A 52 -14.76 3.73 -5.72
CA ARG A 52 -15.74 2.95 -4.95
C ARG A 52 -15.53 3.06 -3.45
N GLU A 53 -14.31 3.37 -3.04
CA GLU A 53 -13.91 3.59 -1.66
C GLU A 53 -13.31 4.99 -1.49
N ARG A 54 -13.47 5.58 -0.30
CA ARG A 54 -12.77 6.81 0.09
C ARG A 54 -11.99 6.59 1.38
N ARG A 55 -10.77 7.12 1.42
CA ARG A 55 -9.90 7.16 2.61
C ARG A 55 -9.67 8.61 3.03
N PRO A 56 -9.33 8.87 4.31
CA PRO A 56 -9.05 10.23 4.78
C PRO A 56 -7.74 10.81 4.24
N TYR A 57 -6.85 9.98 3.71
CA TYR A 57 -5.59 10.38 3.09
C TYR A 57 -5.71 10.45 1.55
N GLN A 58 -4.95 11.36 0.95
CA GLN A 58 -4.89 11.54 -0.51
C GLN A 58 -3.64 10.89 -1.12
N ARG A 59 -2.69 10.45 -0.30
CA ARG A 59 -1.40 9.89 -0.69
C ARG A 59 -1.03 8.76 0.28
N ALA A 60 -0.42 7.69 -0.22
CA ALA A 60 -0.03 6.54 0.60
C ALA A 60 1.29 5.90 0.12
N THR A 61 1.99 5.23 1.03
CA THR A 61 3.17 4.40 0.77
C THR A 61 3.08 3.11 1.59
N SER A 62 3.64 2.00 1.10
CA SER A 62 3.60 0.69 1.77
C SER A 62 4.78 -0.18 1.36
N SER A 63 5.19 -1.11 2.24
CA SER A 63 6.16 -2.16 1.95
C SER A 63 5.86 -3.42 2.75
#